data_AF-X1P6S6-F1
#
_entry.id   AF-X1P6S6-F1
#
_cell.length_a   1.000
_cell.length_b   1.000
_cell.length_c   1.000
_cell.angle_alpha   90.00
_cell.angle_beta   90.00
_cell.angle_gamma   90.00
#
_symmetry.space_group_name_H-M   'P 1'
#
loop_
_entity.id
_entity.type
_entity.pdbx_description
1 polymer ?
#
loop_
_entity_poly.entity_id
_entity_poly.type
_entity_poly.pdbx_seq_one_letter_code
_entity_poly.pdbx_strand_id
1 'polypeptide(L)'
;MAFKCIGCDSCIPWDGKGTFCYTCACGAHIFYNEETGQLAPPASLVIALHRKTNIPHLDYLVGEYDYTSPIKEKMIQELVEKGAIWMRDCEQCLRDGTYQRKLDREKYLAVEKAKEIMRSGSQGPRTERG
;
A
#
# COMPACT_ATOMS: atom_id res chain seq x y z
N MET A 1 -3.87 15.36 15.36
CA MET A 1 -2.84 15.01 14.38
C MET A 1 -3.21 13.68 13.73
N ALA A 2 -3.74 13.73 12.51
CA ALA A 2 -4.10 12.54 11.74
C ALA A 2 -3.00 12.29 10.68
N PHE A 3 -2.44 11.08 10.68
CA PHE A 3 -1.68 10.60 9.53
C PHE A 3 -2.61 9.96 8.54
N LYS A 4 -2.32 10.16 7.25
CA LYS A 4 -3.00 9.53 6.14
C LYS A 4 -2.04 8.67 5.34
N CYS A 5 -2.59 7.61 4.78
CA CYS A 5 -1.89 6.75 3.84
C CYS A 5 -1.62 7.47 2.52
N ILE A 6 -0.38 7.48 2.04
CA ILE A 6 -0.07 8.05 0.71
C ILE A 6 -0.80 7.30 -0.41
N GLY A 7 -1.08 6.01 -0.20
CA GLY A 7 -1.57 5.11 -1.22
C GLY A 7 -3.07 5.16 -1.45
N CYS A 8 -3.87 5.48 -0.42
CA CYS A 8 -5.33 5.44 -0.48
C CYS A 8 -6.04 6.50 0.39
N ASP A 9 -5.30 7.48 0.90
CA ASP A 9 -5.78 8.57 1.76
C ASP A 9 -6.44 8.17 3.09
N SER A 10 -6.46 6.87 3.42
CA SER A 10 -7.11 6.38 4.62
C SER A 10 -6.39 6.88 5.87
N CYS A 11 -7.17 7.30 6.87
CA CYS A 11 -6.66 7.73 8.16
C CYS A 11 -5.97 6.57 8.89
N ILE A 12 -4.80 6.86 9.47
CA ILE A 12 -4.05 5.94 10.30
C ILE A 12 -4.38 6.24 11.76
N PRO A 13 -4.93 5.26 12.51
CA PRO A 13 -5.34 5.46 13.90
C PRO A 13 -4.11 5.44 14.81
N TRP A 14 -3.27 6.48 14.72
CA TRP A 14 -2.15 6.71 15.62
C TRP A 14 -2.46 7.85 16.58
N ASP A 15 -2.27 7.60 17.87
CA ASP A 15 -2.56 8.54 18.96
C ASP A 15 -1.40 9.51 19.25
N GLY A 16 -0.32 9.44 18.46
CA GLY A 16 0.88 10.24 18.65
C GLY A 16 1.85 9.69 19.70
N LYS A 17 1.59 8.50 20.28
CA LYS A 17 2.44 7.90 21.31
C LYS A 17 3.09 6.61 20.81
N GLY A 18 4.29 6.34 21.32
CA GLY A 18 5.05 5.12 21.01
C GLY A 18 5.56 5.05 19.57
N THR A 19 5.79 3.83 19.09
CA THR A 19 6.36 3.57 17.76
C THR A 19 5.31 3.62 16.67
N PHE A 20 5.57 4.40 15.63
CA PHE A 20 4.74 4.44 14.42
C PHE A 20 5.11 3.28 13.48
N CYS A 21 4.47 2.13 13.64
CA CYS A 21 4.72 0.90 12.87
C CYS A 21 3.43 0.37 12.24
N TYR A 22 3.02 0.97 11.12
CA TYR A 22 1.78 0.63 10.42
C TYR A 22 2.05 0.21 8.98
N THR A 23 1.20 -0.66 8.48
CA THR A 23 1.05 -0.95 7.05
C THR A 23 -0.42 -0.70 6.71
N CYS A 24 -0.68 0.09 5.67
CA CYS A 24 -2.06 0.32 5.26
C CYS A 24 -2.63 -0.94 4.59
N ALA A 25 -3.94 -1.13 4.62
CA ALA A 25 -4.60 -2.22 3.90
C ALA A 25 -4.35 -2.17 2.38
N CYS A 26 -4.03 -1.01 1.81
CA CYS A 26 -3.62 -0.87 0.41
C CYS A 26 -2.14 -1.25 0.14
N GLY A 27 -1.42 -1.72 1.16
CA GLY A 27 -0.02 -2.15 1.07
C GLY A 27 1.03 -1.04 1.24
N ALA A 28 0.62 0.23 1.29
CA ALA A 28 1.54 1.35 1.44
C ALA A 28 2.18 1.42 2.84
N HIS A 29 3.43 1.88 2.88
CA HIS A 29 4.20 2.09 4.11
C HIS A 29 4.64 3.55 4.32
N ILE A 30 4.42 4.42 3.33
CA ILE A 30 4.62 5.87 3.47
C ILE A 30 3.30 6.51 3.88
N PHE A 31 3.37 7.33 4.92
CA PHE A 31 2.25 8.10 5.43
C PHE A 31 2.58 9.59 5.36
N TYR A 32 1.57 10.43 5.52
CA TYR A 32 1.76 11.87 5.60
C TYR A 32 0.84 12.49 6.64
N ASN A 33 1.30 13.54 7.30
CA ASN A 33 0.50 14.34 8.19
C ASN A 33 -0.40 15.24 7.33
N GLU A 34 -1.71 15.14 7.49
CA GLU A 34 -2.68 15.90 6.70
C GLU A 34 -2.56 17.42 6.89
N GLU A 35 -2.27 17.86 8.11
CA GLU A 35 -2.22 19.29 8.45
C GLU A 35 -0.94 19.96 7.93
N THR A 36 0.19 19.25 7.99
CA THR A 36 1.51 19.83 7.66
C THR A 36 2.06 19.37 6.31
N GLY A 37 1.47 18.35 5.70
CA GLY A 37 2.02 17.65 4.54
C GLY A 37 3.33 16.88 4.84
N GLN A 38 3.75 16.82 6.11
CA GLN A 38 4.99 16.15 6.48
C GLN A 38 4.90 14.64 6.24
N LEU A 39 5.88 14.10 5.54
CA LEU A 39 5.95 12.67 5.22
C LEU A 39 6.53 11.88 6.39
N ALA A 40 5.98 10.69 6.60
CA ALA A 40 6.46 9.68 7.53
C ALA A 40 6.81 8.41 6.73
N PRO A 41 8.03 8.33 6.16
CA PRO A 41 8.52 7.12 5.52
C PRO A 41 8.90 6.05 6.55
N PRO A 42 8.92 4.76 6.17
CA PRO A 42 9.44 3.72 7.04
C PRO A 42 10.95 3.91 7.27
N ALA A 43 11.43 3.58 8.47
CA ALA A 43 12.85 3.73 8.81
C ALA A 43 13.80 2.98 7.86
N SER A 44 13.36 1.82 7.34
CA SER A 44 14.10 1.05 6.34
C SER A 44 14.37 1.84 5.05
N LEU A 45 13.40 2.64 4.58
CA LEU A 45 13.58 3.51 3.42
C LEU A 45 14.58 4.62 3.72
N VAL A 46 14.47 5.26 4.88
CA VAL A 46 15.40 6.33 5.29
C VAL A 46 16.84 5.82 5.36
N ILE A 47 17.04 4.62 5.93
CA ILE A 47 18.35 3.98 6.00
C ILE A 47 18.87 3.63 4.60
N ALA A 48 18.02 3.08 3.73
CA ALA A 48 18.42 2.73 2.37
C ALA A 48 18.87 3.95 1.56
N LEU A 49 18.12 5.05 1.66
CA LEU A 49 18.47 6.32 1.02
C LEU A 49 19.79 6.89 1.56
N HIS A 50 19.97 6.88 2.88
CA HIS A 50 21.19 7.37 3.51
C HIS A 50 22.43 6.55 3.12
N ARG A 51 22.30 5.22 3.10
CA ARG A 51 23.39 4.29 2.76
C ARG A 51 23.58 4.09 1.25
N LYS A 52 22.71 4.67 0.41
CA LYS A 52 22.67 4.44 -1.04
C LYS A 52 22.61 2.94 -1.40
N THR A 53 21.81 2.19 -0.64
CA THR A 53 21.57 0.76 -0.89
C THR A 53 20.26 0.56 -1.63
N ASN A 54 19.91 -0.70 -1.90
CA ASN A 54 18.67 -1.07 -2.57
C ASN A 54 17.44 -0.46 -1.88
N ILE A 55 16.68 0.32 -2.65
CA ILE A 55 15.41 0.91 -2.24
C ILE A 55 14.30 -0.13 -2.48
N PRO A 56 13.33 -0.29 -1.57
CA PRO A 56 12.17 -1.16 -1.82
C PRO A 56 11.41 -0.74 -3.09
N HIS A 57 10.73 -1.70 -3.72
CA HIS A 57 9.88 -1.39 -4.88
C HIS A 57 8.78 -0.38 -4.49
N LEU A 58 8.40 0.46 -5.45
CA LEU A 58 7.36 1.48 -5.27
C LEU A 58 6.04 0.89 -4.77
N ASP A 59 5.66 -0.30 -5.24
CA ASP A 59 4.46 -1.04 -4.80
C ASP A 59 4.36 -1.13 -3.26
N TYR A 60 5.48 -1.38 -2.58
CA TYR A 60 5.53 -1.47 -1.13
C TYR A 60 5.49 -0.11 -0.45
N LEU A 61 6.04 0.92 -1.09
CA LEU A 61 6.17 2.24 -0.49
C LEU A 61 4.86 3.01 -0.57
N VAL A 62 4.27 3.07 -1.77
CA VAL A 62 3.08 3.89 -2.07
C VAL A 62 1.79 3.10 -2.21
N GLY A 63 1.85 1.77 -2.10
CA GLY A 63 0.70 0.88 -2.24
C GLY A 63 0.24 0.72 -3.69
N GLU A 64 -0.68 -0.22 -3.89
CA GLU A 64 -1.13 -0.67 -5.22
C GLU A 64 -2.49 -0.11 -5.61
N TYR A 65 -3.08 0.74 -4.76
CA TYR A 65 -4.35 1.39 -5.06
C TYR A 65 -4.20 2.47 -6.15
N ASP A 66 -5.19 2.53 -7.05
CA ASP A 66 -5.28 3.52 -8.14
C ASP A 66 -5.57 4.96 -7.68
N TYR A 67 -5.70 5.18 -6.37
CA TYR A 67 -5.85 6.52 -5.82
C TYR A 67 -4.65 7.39 -6.23
N THR A 68 -4.92 8.59 -6.73
CA THR A 68 -3.89 9.58 -7.05
C THR A 68 -4.11 10.88 -6.29
N SER A 69 -3.01 11.55 -5.96
CA SER A 69 -2.99 12.87 -5.35
C SER A 69 -1.68 13.59 -5.69
N PRO A 70 -1.64 14.93 -5.66
CA PRO A 70 -0.41 15.68 -5.94
C PRO A 70 0.77 15.28 -5.05
N ILE A 71 0.50 14.95 -3.78
CA ILE A 71 1.53 14.49 -2.84
C ILE A 71 2.05 13.09 -3.19
N LYS A 72 1.16 12.17 -3.63
CA LYS A 72 1.55 10.82 -4.07
C LYS A 72 2.38 10.88 -5.34
N GLU A 73 1.97 11.68 -6.32
CA GLU A 73 2.68 11.85 -7.59
C GLU A 73 4.08 12.43 -7.37
N LYS A 74 4.18 13.50 -6.57
CA LYS A 74 5.47 14.10 -6.20
C LYS A 74 6.37 13.09 -5.49
N MET A 75 5.82 12.32 -4.54
CA MET A 75 6.58 11.29 -3.82
C MET A 75 7.08 10.19 -4.75
N ILE A 76 6.24 9.71 -5.67
CA ILE A 76 6.64 8.71 -6.67
C ILE A 76 7.80 9.24 -7.50
N GLN A 77 7.70 10.49 -8.00
CA GLN A 77 8.75 11.11 -8.79
C GLN A 77 10.07 11.19 -8.00
N GLU A 78 10.04 11.70 -6.76
CA GLU A 78 11.23 11.82 -5.92
C GLU A 78 11.88 10.46 -5.64
N LEU A 79 11.10 9.41 -5.43
CA LEU A 79 11.60 8.06 -5.21
C LEU A 79 12.21 7.46 -6.48
N VAL A 80 11.59 7.68 -7.64
CA VAL A 80 12.13 7.25 -8.94
C VAL A 80 13.46 7.94 -9.22
N GLU A 81 13.58 9.24 -8.95
CA GLU A 81 14.85 9.99 -9.06
C GLU A 81 15.93 9.46 -8.10
N LYS A 82 15.54 8.74 -7.04
CA LYS A 82 16.46 8.08 -6.11
C LYS A 82 16.74 6.61 -6.48
N GLY A 83 16.12 6.09 -7.54
CA GLY A 83 16.33 4.73 -8.04
C GLY A 83 15.30 3.71 -7.57
N ALA A 84 14.18 4.14 -6.97
CA ALA A 84 13.05 3.24 -6.73
C ALA A 84 12.40 2.87 -8.07
N ILE A 85 12.02 1.60 -8.21
CA ILE A 85 11.37 1.08 -9.42
C ILE A 85 10.12 0.31 -9.02
N TRP A 86 9.17 0.18 -9.94
CA TRP A 86 8.04 -0.72 -9.76
C TRP A 86 8.49 -2.17 -9.85
N MET A 87 7.83 -3.07 -9.12
CA MET A 87 8.13 -4.50 -9.18
C MET A 87 7.93 -5.07 -10.59
N ARG A 88 6.92 -4.57 -11.32
CA ARG A 88 6.66 -4.94 -12.72
C ARG A 88 7.80 -4.56 -13.69
N ASP A 89 8.61 -3.57 -13.30
CA ASP A 89 9.72 -3.05 -14.10
C ASP A 89 11.08 -3.58 -13.61
N CYS A 90 11.10 -4.42 -12.57
CA CYS A 90 12.32 -4.97 -11.99
C CYS A 90 12.74 -6.27 -12.66
N GLU A 91 13.86 -6.24 -13.40
CA GLU A 91 14.39 -7.41 -14.11
C GLU A 91 14.59 -8.64 -13.21
N GLN A 92 15.06 -8.43 -11.97
CA GLN A 92 15.25 -9.53 -11.03
C GLN A 92 13.92 -10.17 -10.67
N CYS A 93 12.89 -9.38 -10.33
CA CYS A 93 11.58 -9.88 -9.96
C CYS A 93 10.83 -10.55 -11.12
N LEU A 94 11.10 -10.12 -12.35
CA LEU A 94 10.60 -10.77 -13.56
C LEU A 94 11.29 -12.12 -13.78
N ARG A 95 12.62 -12.16 -13.63
CA ARG A 95 13.45 -13.36 -13.86
C ARG A 95 13.22 -14.46 -12.83
N ASP A 96 13.07 -14.10 -11.56
CA ASP A 96 12.90 -15.06 -10.46
C ASP A 96 11.43 -15.46 -10.19
N GLY A 97 10.51 -14.91 -10.99
CA GLY A 97 9.07 -15.15 -10.90
C GLY A 97 8.40 -14.52 -9.68
N THR A 98 9.07 -13.63 -8.93
CA THR A 98 8.48 -12.94 -7.77
C THR A 98 7.29 -12.11 -8.17
N TYR A 99 7.38 -11.39 -9.29
CA TYR A 99 6.26 -10.62 -9.80
C TYR A 99 5.08 -11.51 -10.19
N GLN A 100 5.34 -12.64 -10.87
CA GLN A 100 4.28 -13.58 -11.23
C GLN A 100 3.59 -14.18 -9.99
N ARG A 101 4.36 -14.60 -8.97
CA ARG A 101 3.80 -15.12 -7.71
C ARG A 101 2.92 -14.08 -7.00
N LYS A 102 3.27 -12.80 -7.09
CA LYS A 102 2.44 -11.70 -6.56
C LYS A 102 1.10 -11.63 -7.30
N LEU A 103 1.11 -11.61 -8.64
CA LEU A 103 -0.12 -11.58 -9.46
C LEU A 103 -1.01 -12.80 -9.20
N ASP A 104 -0.41 -13.99 -9.09
CA ASP A 104 -1.16 -15.23 -8.83
C ASP A 104 -1.87 -15.18 -7.46
N ARG A 105 -1.20 -14.63 -6.44
CA ARG A 105 -1.78 -14.42 -5.11
C ARG A 105 -2.93 -13.43 -5.15
N GLU A 106 -2.78 -12.31 -5.84
CA GLU A 106 -3.85 -11.30 -5.99
C GLU A 106 -5.07 -11.88 -6.70
N LYS A 107 -4.85 -12.63 -7.77
CA LYS A 107 -5.93 -13.33 -8.49
C LYS A 107 -6.65 -14.33 -7.60
N TYR A 108 -5.91 -15.12 -6.81
CA TYR A 108 -6.50 -16.03 -5.83
C TYR A 108 -7.36 -15.30 -4.81
N LEU A 109 -6.85 -14.22 -4.20
CA LEU A 109 -7.58 -13.42 -3.22
C LEU A 109 -8.85 -12.79 -3.82
N ALA A 110 -8.79 -12.31 -5.06
CA ALA A 110 -9.96 -11.78 -5.77
C ALA A 110 -11.04 -12.86 -5.96
N VAL A 111 -10.65 -14.08 -6.31
CA VAL A 111 -11.58 -15.22 -6.45
C VAL A 111 -12.19 -15.60 -5.10
N GLU A 112 -11.40 -15.69 -4.03
CA GLU A 112 -11.93 -16.02 -2.70
C GLU A 112 -12.90 -14.94 -2.20
N LYS A 113 -12.57 -13.66 -2.37
CA LYS A 113 -13.48 -12.54 -2.04
C LYS A 113 -14.79 -12.62 -2.83
N ALA A 114 -14.73 -12.97 -4.11
CA ALA A 114 -15.93 -13.17 -4.92
C ALA A 114 -16.80 -14.33 -4.38
N LYS A 115 -16.20 -15.44 -3.96
CA LYS A 115 -16.92 -16.57 -3.34
C LYS A 115 -17.58 -16.16 -2.03
N GLU A 116 -16.92 -15.38 -1.18
CA GLU A 116 -17.49 -14.86 0.08
C GLU A 116 -18.70 -13.96 -0.16
N ILE A 117 -18.63 -13.08 -1.17
CA ILE A 117 -19.76 -12.23 -1.57
C ILE A 117 -20.94 -13.09 -2.03
N MET A 118 -20.70 -14.13 -2.82
CA MET A 118 -21.76 -15.04 -3.28
C MET A 118 -22.42 -15.79 -2.11
N ARG A 119 -21.65 -16.20 -1.09
CA ARG A 119 -22.15 -16.88 0.11
C ARG A 119 -22.93 -15.96 1.06
N SER A 120 -22.50 -14.70 1.17
CA SER A 120 -23.17 -13.70 2.02
C SER A 120 -24.41 -13.09 1.36
N GLY A 121 -24.42 -12.98 0.03
CA GLY A 121 -25.60 -12.57 -0.75
C GLY A 121 -26.74 -13.60 -0.82
N SER A 122 -26.56 -14.81 -0.27
CA SER A 122 -27.61 -15.85 -0.22
C SER A 122 -28.49 -15.78 1.04
N GLN A 123 -28.23 -14.85 1.97
CA GLN A 123 -29.16 -14.55 3.08
C GLN A 123 -30.18 -13.50 2.62
N GLY A 124 -31.17 -13.94 1.85
CA GLY A 124 -32.36 -13.14 1.56
C GLY A 124 -33.11 -12.75 2.84
N PRO A 125 -33.90 -11.67 2.84
CA PRO A 125 -34.57 -11.18 4.04
C PRO A 125 -35.46 -12.29 4.62
N ARG A 126 -35.22 -12.63 5.90
CA ARG A 126 -36.15 -13.43 6.70
C ARG A 126 -37.46 -12.64 6.76
N THR A 127 -38.45 -13.08 6.01
CA THR A 127 -39.83 -12.62 6.20
C THR A 127 -40.28 -13.06 7.59
N GLU A 128 -40.28 -12.13 8.53
CA GLU A 128 -41.02 -12.28 9.78
C GLU A 128 -42.50 -12.39 9.41
N ARG A 129 -43.05 -13.60 9.48
CA ARG A 129 -44.49 -13.81 9.45
C ARG A 129 -45.02 -13.47 10.84
N GLY A 130 -45.86 -12.44 10.91
CA GLY A 130 -46.74 -12.18 12.04
C GLY A 130 -47.85 -13.20 12.17
#